data_AF-A0A9P8N994-F1
#
_entry.id   AF-A0A9P8N994-F1
#
_cell.length_a   1.000
_cell.length_b   1.000
_cell.length_c   1.000
_cell.angle_alpha   90.00
_cell.angle_beta   90.00
_cell.angle_gamma   90.00
#
_symmetry.space_group_name_H-M   'P 1'
#
loop_
_entity.id
_entity.type
_entity.pdbx_description
1 polymer ?
#
loop_
_entity_poly.entity_id
_entity_poly.type
_entity_poly.pdbx_seq_one_letter_code
_entity_poly.pdbx_strand_id
1 'polypeptide(L)'
;MICPCWFLSTAVIIASLQSLGNGAMAGQGQKPLTLASIGEKDFNARSPFTQDFNVVANDILEQWKVPGMSIAIVDGHDVFAKGFGLATLPDTPSTPETLFYVGSTTKAQTAALMAQLIDSKAYPALSRGWSTPISSILRDDFLLQDEWATSHITLDDAASHRTGMAAHDNSWHREINGSKASLQDIVRGLHVNQILKEHARDMQCDIQKADDILFPERPKYPYPPSVILSELTGFYSNLGYGRFNLVQQQLSANSDQTVLVADRTELLWAQQWRLRHVSGNYWTLYSKMLLGINTVTRFYAAEFKIGVSGKVTGLEVSMYDRYGGVDEGTVLFHKVGGNTDG
;
A
#
# COMPACT_ATOMS: atom_id res chain seq x y z
N MET A 1 4.56 45.39 -2.00
CA MET A 1 5.44 44.24 -2.26
C MET A 1 5.60 43.47 -0.97
N ILE A 2 4.69 42.53 -0.73
CA ILE A 2 4.67 41.64 0.44
C ILE A 2 4.51 40.24 -0.14
N CYS A 3 5.45 39.36 0.19
CA CYS A 3 5.57 37.99 -0.29
C CYS A 3 4.55 37.10 0.46
N PRO A 4 3.78 36.24 -0.23
CA PRO A 4 2.73 35.47 0.42
C PRO A 4 3.29 34.17 1.05
N CYS A 5 3.17 34.07 2.38
CA CYS A 5 3.11 32.81 3.09
C CYS A 5 1.82 32.07 2.67
N TRP A 6 1.96 30.92 2.03
CA TRP A 6 0.83 30.04 1.75
C TRP A 6 0.61 29.09 2.92
N PHE A 7 -0.54 29.31 3.56
CA PHE A 7 -1.36 28.37 4.29
C PHE A 7 -1.29 26.95 3.70
N LEU A 8 -0.88 26.00 4.54
CA LEU A 8 -1.23 24.58 4.41
C LEU A 8 -1.69 24.10 5.81
N SER A 9 -2.68 24.81 6.33
CA SER A 9 -3.58 24.29 7.34
C SER A 9 -4.79 23.74 6.57
N THR A 10 -5.34 22.61 7.01
CA THR A 10 -6.45 21.86 6.37
C THR A 10 -6.15 21.19 5.03
N ALA A 11 -5.30 20.15 5.07
CA ALA A 11 -5.54 18.95 4.28
C ALA A 11 -5.69 17.81 5.27
N VAL A 12 -6.93 17.36 5.48
CA VAL A 12 -7.21 16.08 6.16
C VAL A 12 -6.43 15.03 5.38
N ILE A 13 -5.47 14.38 6.04
CA ILE A 13 -4.65 13.33 5.45
C ILE A 13 -5.55 12.11 5.27
N ILE A 14 -6.29 12.06 4.15
CA ILE A 14 -6.83 10.82 3.62
C ILE A 14 -5.72 10.21 2.78
N ALA A 15 -4.82 9.51 3.45
CA ALA A 15 -3.85 8.63 2.82
C ALA A 15 -4.08 7.23 3.38
N SER A 16 -5.14 6.56 2.92
CA SER A 16 -5.33 5.13 3.14
C SER A 16 -4.72 4.36 1.98
N LEU A 17 -3.73 3.54 2.33
CA LEU A 17 -2.99 2.66 1.44
C LEU A 17 -3.92 1.64 0.78
N GLN A 18 -4.23 1.82 -0.50
CA GLN A 18 -4.83 0.78 -1.36
C GLN A 18 -3.80 -0.24 -1.89
N SER A 19 -2.54 -0.20 -1.43
CA SER A 19 -1.48 -1.12 -1.87
C SER A 19 -1.01 -2.11 -0.79
N LEU A 20 -1.81 -2.29 0.27
CA LEU A 20 -1.62 -3.36 1.24
C LEU A 20 -2.92 -4.13 1.27
N GLY A 21 -2.94 -5.25 0.56
CA GLY A 21 -4.07 -6.15 0.41
C GLY A 21 -4.88 -6.40 1.66
N ASN A 22 -6.14 -6.74 1.39
CA ASN A 22 -7.17 -7.14 2.34
C ASN A 22 -6.63 -8.10 3.40
N GLY A 23 -6.49 -7.57 4.60
CA GLY A 23 -6.36 -8.37 5.80
C GLY A 23 -6.77 -7.51 6.97
N ALA A 24 -8.07 -7.48 7.30
CA ALA A 24 -8.47 -7.08 8.64
C ALA A 24 -7.81 -8.04 9.61
N MET A 25 -6.69 -7.63 10.22
CA MET A 25 -6.08 -8.39 11.30
C MET A 25 -6.96 -8.21 12.53
N ALA A 26 -7.88 -9.16 12.75
CA ALA A 26 -8.54 -9.36 14.03
C ALA A 26 -7.52 -9.92 15.03
N GLY A 27 -6.51 -9.13 15.39
CA GLY A 27 -5.61 -9.40 16.51
C GLY A 27 -6.17 -8.77 17.77
N GLN A 28 -6.59 -9.61 18.73
CA GLN A 28 -6.95 -9.29 20.13
C GLN A 28 -7.52 -7.87 20.32
N GLY A 29 -8.86 -7.78 20.29
CA GLY A 29 -9.64 -6.54 20.23
C GLY A 29 -9.08 -5.37 21.06
N GLN A 30 -8.56 -4.37 20.33
CA GLN A 30 -8.52 -3.00 20.83
C GLN A 30 -9.96 -2.61 21.18
N LYS A 31 -10.24 -2.44 22.46
CA LYS A 31 -11.58 -2.05 22.92
C LYS A 31 -11.87 -0.63 22.42
N PRO A 32 -13.09 -0.33 21.97
CA PRO A 32 -13.47 1.04 21.61
C PRO A 32 -13.15 1.99 22.76
N LEU A 33 -12.71 3.20 22.44
CA LEU A 33 -12.98 4.33 23.34
C LEU A 33 -14.50 4.48 23.32
N THR A 34 -15.19 3.80 24.23
CA THR A 34 -16.63 3.97 24.35
C THR A 34 -16.88 5.44 24.60
N LEU A 35 -17.82 6.04 23.86
CA LEU A 35 -18.31 7.40 24.10
C LEU A 35 -18.66 7.62 25.59
N ALA A 36 -18.99 6.56 26.32
CA ALA A 36 -19.17 6.55 27.78
C ALA A 36 -17.94 7.01 28.60
N SER A 37 -16.72 6.95 28.06
CA SER A 37 -15.51 7.46 28.72
C SER A 37 -15.36 8.99 28.62
N ILE A 38 -16.13 9.62 27.73
CA ILE A 38 -16.26 11.07 27.57
C ILE A 38 -17.63 11.41 28.14
N GLY A 39 -17.71 11.58 29.47
CA GLY A 39 -18.98 11.61 30.20
C GLY A 39 -20.10 12.37 29.49
N GLU A 40 -21.30 11.76 29.44
CA GLU A 40 -22.51 12.34 28.85
C GLU A 40 -22.71 13.77 29.37
N LYS A 41 -22.39 14.75 28.53
CA LYS A 41 -22.78 16.15 28.70
C LYS A 41 -23.60 16.53 27.48
N ASP A 42 -24.73 17.17 27.74
CA ASP A 42 -25.65 17.69 26.72
C ASP A 42 -24.90 18.29 25.54
N PHE A 43 -24.95 17.59 24.39
CA PHE A 43 -24.45 18.09 23.12
C PHE A 43 -25.41 19.17 22.60
N ASN A 44 -25.33 20.38 23.16
CA ASN A 44 -25.95 21.57 22.57
C ASN A 44 -25.25 22.00 21.26
N ALA A 45 -24.12 21.39 20.91
CA ALA A 45 -23.42 21.60 19.65
C ALA A 45 -24.11 20.83 18.52
N ARG A 46 -24.49 21.55 17.45
CA ARG A 46 -25.03 20.92 16.24
C ARG A 46 -23.94 20.07 15.60
N SER A 47 -24.26 18.81 15.29
CA SER A 47 -23.35 17.92 14.58
C SER A 47 -22.84 18.57 13.29
N PRO A 48 -21.51 18.53 13.03
CA PRO A 48 -20.94 19.05 11.78
C PRO A 48 -21.29 18.18 10.56
N PHE A 49 -21.82 16.97 10.75
CA PHE A 49 -22.23 16.07 9.67
C PHE A 49 -23.62 16.43 9.12
N THR A 50 -23.71 17.62 8.52
CA THR A 50 -24.91 18.09 7.83
C THR A 50 -25.22 17.26 6.58
N GLN A 51 -26.38 17.48 5.97
CA GLN A 51 -26.72 16.82 4.70
C GLN A 51 -25.69 17.16 3.60
N ASP A 52 -25.28 18.41 3.49
CA ASP A 52 -24.28 18.85 2.50
C ASP A 52 -22.92 18.18 2.76
N PHE A 53 -22.52 18.02 4.02
CA PHE A 53 -21.31 17.28 4.37
C PHE A 53 -21.41 15.83 3.90
N ASN A 54 -22.56 15.19 4.12
CA ASN A 54 -22.77 13.80 3.69
C ASN A 54 -22.70 13.67 2.17
N VAL A 55 -23.21 14.65 1.41
CA VAL A 55 -23.09 14.67 -0.06
C VAL A 55 -21.61 14.73 -0.45
N VAL A 56 -20.86 15.70 0.07
CA VAL A 56 -19.41 15.83 -0.24
C VAL A 56 -18.63 14.57 0.12
N ALA A 57 -18.90 13.95 1.28
CA ALA A 57 -18.23 12.73 1.69
C ALA A 57 -18.50 11.56 0.73
N ASN A 58 -19.75 11.39 0.28
CA ASN A 58 -20.10 10.36 -0.69
C ASN A 58 -19.53 10.65 -2.09
N ASP A 59 -19.54 11.92 -2.52
CA ASP A 59 -18.92 12.33 -3.79
C ASP A 59 -17.42 12.02 -3.81
N ILE A 60 -16.71 12.19 -2.68
CA ILE A 60 -15.29 11.83 -2.55
C ILE A 60 -15.10 10.30 -2.66
N LEU A 61 -15.93 9.50 -1.99
CA LEU A 61 -15.87 8.03 -2.10
C LEU A 61 -16.07 7.58 -3.55
N GLU A 62 -17.04 8.18 -4.25
CA GLU A 62 -17.32 7.88 -5.64
C GLU A 62 -16.21 8.37 -6.58
N GLN A 63 -15.72 9.59 -6.40
CA GLN A 63 -14.69 10.19 -7.25
C GLN A 63 -13.39 9.39 -7.19
N TRP A 64 -12.95 9.03 -5.98
CA TRP A 64 -11.67 8.36 -5.74
C TRP A 64 -11.78 6.85 -5.65
N LYS A 65 -12.99 6.30 -5.85
CA LYS A 65 -13.27 4.85 -5.79
C LYS A 65 -12.75 4.24 -4.48
N VAL A 66 -12.97 4.95 -3.38
CA VAL A 66 -12.63 4.50 -2.03
C VAL A 66 -13.83 3.73 -1.48
N PRO A 67 -13.70 2.46 -1.07
CA PRO A 67 -14.85 1.67 -0.61
C PRO A 67 -15.56 2.28 0.60
N GLY A 68 -14.79 2.85 1.54
CA GLY A 68 -15.32 3.48 2.73
C GLY A 68 -14.28 4.28 3.50
N MET A 69 -14.76 5.11 4.41
CA MET A 69 -13.98 6.05 5.21
C MET A 69 -14.69 6.27 6.56
N SER A 70 -13.94 6.65 7.59
CA SER A 70 -14.49 7.19 8.82
C SER A 70 -13.87 8.54 9.12
N ILE A 71 -14.71 9.52 9.44
CA ILE A 71 -14.30 10.90 9.73
C ILE A 71 -14.60 11.19 11.20
N ALA A 72 -13.62 11.74 11.92
CA ALA A 72 -13.80 12.31 13.25
C ALA A 72 -13.50 13.82 13.21
N ILE A 73 -14.31 14.60 13.92
CA ILE A 73 -14.16 16.04 14.10
C ILE A 73 -14.09 16.30 15.60
N VAL A 74 -13.01 16.91 16.04
CA VAL A 74 -12.75 17.26 17.44
C VAL A 74 -12.64 18.78 17.53
N ASP A 75 -13.53 19.41 18.30
CA ASP A 75 -13.53 20.84 18.59
C ASP A 75 -13.66 21.06 20.10
N GLY A 76 -12.54 21.43 20.74
CA GLY A 76 -12.47 21.53 22.20
C GLY A 76 -12.84 20.22 22.90
N HIS A 77 -14.03 20.18 23.50
CA HIS A 77 -14.56 19.00 24.18
C HIS A 77 -15.57 18.22 23.34
N ASP A 78 -16.02 18.77 22.21
CA ASP A 78 -16.99 18.13 21.34
C ASP A 78 -16.27 17.18 20.37
N VAL A 79 -16.73 15.93 20.34
CA VAL A 79 -16.19 14.88 19.46
C VAL A 79 -17.34 14.29 18.67
N PHE A 80 -17.27 14.40 17.35
CA PHE A 80 -18.22 13.81 16.42
C PHE A 80 -17.49 12.82 15.52
N ALA A 81 -18.05 11.63 15.30
CA ALA A 81 -17.50 10.68 14.35
C ALA A 81 -18.59 10.02 13.51
N LYS A 82 -18.29 9.75 12.23
CA LYS A 82 -19.23 9.09 11.31
C LYS A 82 -18.47 8.27 10.26
N GLY A 83 -18.99 7.07 9.98
CA GLY A 83 -18.55 6.23 8.87
C GLY A 83 -19.35 6.50 7.60
N PHE A 84 -18.69 6.37 6.45
CA PHE A 84 -19.24 6.50 5.11
C PHE A 84 -18.80 5.31 4.24
N GLY A 85 -19.68 4.78 3.40
CA GLY A 85 -19.38 3.63 2.56
C GLY A 85 -19.19 2.33 3.33
N LEU A 86 -18.26 1.50 2.87
CA LEU A 86 -18.04 0.12 3.31
C LEU A 86 -16.63 -0.07 3.88
N ALA A 87 -16.54 -0.65 5.07
CA ALA A 87 -15.29 -1.10 5.66
C ALA A 87 -14.71 -2.32 4.92
N THR A 88 -15.60 -3.23 4.52
CA THR A 88 -15.26 -4.46 3.80
C THR A 88 -16.30 -4.69 2.72
N LEU A 89 -15.81 -4.92 1.49
CA LEU A 89 -16.68 -5.31 0.38
C LEU A 89 -17.21 -6.74 0.59
N PRO A 90 -18.44 -7.05 0.15
CA PRO A 90 -19.32 -6.16 -0.62
C PRO A 90 -20.27 -5.29 0.22
N ASP A 91 -20.44 -5.56 1.52
CA ASP A 91 -21.60 -5.06 2.26
C ASP A 91 -21.36 -4.71 3.74
N THR A 92 -20.12 -4.75 4.23
CA THR A 92 -19.84 -4.35 5.62
C THR A 92 -19.73 -2.83 5.70
N PRO A 93 -20.65 -2.13 6.40
CA PRO A 93 -20.61 -0.67 6.47
C PRO A 93 -19.38 -0.17 7.24
N SER A 94 -18.87 0.98 6.80
CA SER A 94 -17.88 1.73 7.58
C SER A 94 -18.56 2.40 8.77
N THR A 95 -17.91 2.35 9.92
CA THR A 95 -18.39 2.91 11.19
C THR A 95 -17.27 3.73 11.85
N PRO A 96 -17.57 4.64 12.79
CA PRO A 96 -16.54 5.29 13.59
C PRO A 96 -15.55 4.31 14.24
N GLU A 97 -16.00 3.10 14.56
CA GLU A 97 -15.23 2.04 15.20
C GLU A 97 -14.45 1.15 14.22
N THR A 98 -14.59 1.36 12.91
CA THR A 98 -13.86 0.60 11.89
C THR A 98 -12.36 0.84 12.04
N LEU A 99 -11.60 -0.24 12.15
CA LEU A 99 -10.15 -0.20 12.22
C LEU A 99 -9.54 -0.16 10.81
N PHE A 100 -8.71 0.85 10.56
CA PHE A 100 -7.97 1.01 9.31
C PHE A 100 -6.47 0.91 9.57
N TYR A 101 -5.73 0.43 8.57
CA TYR A 101 -4.27 0.61 8.56
C TYR A 101 -3.93 2.07 8.31
N VAL A 102 -3.45 2.77 9.35
CA VAL A 102 -3.18 4.22 9.31
C VAL A 102 -1.80 4.59 8.76
N GLY A 103 -0.99 3.60 8.38
CA GLY A 103 0.29 3.78 7.71
C GLY A 103 1.23 4.74 8.44
N SER A 104 1.74 5.75 7.72
CA SER A 104 2.70 6.72 8.26
C SER A 104 2.16 7.58 9.41
N THR A 105 0.85 7.59 9.67
CA THR A 105 0.26 8.28 10.83
C THR A 105 0.81 7.75 12.16
N THR A 106 1.25 6.48 12.18
CA THR A 106 1.93 5.86 13.34
C THR A 106 3.16 6.65 13.80
N LYS A 107 3.84 7.39 12.92
CA LYS A 107 5.01 8.21 13.27
C LYS A 107 4.70 9.25 14.36
N ALA A 108 3.53 9.89 14.29
CA ALA A 108 3.11 10.87 15.30
C ALA A 108 2.90 10.21 16.67
N GLN A 109 2.34 8.99 16.69
CA GLN A 109 2.19 8.21 17.93
C GLN A 109 3.54 7.80 18.49
N THR A 110 4.47 7.31 17.64
CA THR A 110 5.84 6.97 18.05
C THR A 110 6.58 8.18 18.62
N ALA A 111 6.46 9.35 17.99
CA ALA A 111 7.08 10.59 18.47
C ALA A 111 6.50 11.03 19.83
N ALA A 112 5.19 10.92 20.01
CA ALA A 112 4.54 11.23 21.29
C ALA A 112 4.97 10.29 22.42
N LEU A 113 5.07 8.98 22.15
CA LEU A 113 5.58 8.01 23.11
C LEU A 113 7.05 8.28 23.47
N MET A 114 7.89 8.61 22.49
CA MET A 114 9.29 9.00 22.75
C MET A 114 9.37 10.26 23.62
N ALA A 115 8.52 11.26 23.36
CA ALA A 115 8.43 12.47 24.17
C ALA A 115 8.08 12.15 25.64
N GLN A 116 7.10 11.25 25.86
CA GLN A 116 6.72 10.80 27.20
C GLN A 116 7.87 10.05 27.91
N LEU A 117 8.59 9.19 27.20
CA LEU A 117 9.75 8.48 27.76
C LEU A 117 10.85 9.46 28.19
N ILE A 118 11.15 10.46 27.37
CA ILE A 118 12.10 11.54 27.70
C ILE A 118 11.62 12.33 28.92
N ASP A 119 10.36 12.77 28.93
CA ASP A 119 9.79 13.60 30.00
C ASP A 119 9.72 12.88 31.35
N SER A 120 9.48 11.56 31.33
CA SER A 120 9.43 10.72 32.53
C SER A 120 10.73 10.78 33.36
N LYS A 121 11.87 11.08 32.72
CA LYS A 121 13.22 11.05 33.31
C LYS A 121 13.58 9.71 33.97
N ALA A 122 12.80 8.66 33.72
CA ALA A 122 12.97 7.35 34.34
C ALA A 122 14.14 6.56 33.72
N TYR A 123 14.58 6.95 32.52
CA TYR A 123 15.60 6.25 31.75
C TYR A 123 16.89 7.09 31.67
N PRO A 124 17.96 6.74 32.42
CA PRO A 124 19.22 7.48 32.40
C PRO A 124 19.84 7.61 30.99
N ALA A 125 19.61 6.61 30.14
CA ALA A 125 20.02 6.61 28.74
C ALA A 125 19.43 7.79 27.94
N LEU A 126 18.27 8.32 28.36
CA LEU A 126 17.58 9.46 27.73
C LEU A 126 17.81 10.79 28.46
N SER A 127 18.82 10.87 29.34
CA SER A 127 19.11 12.06 30.15
C SER A 127 19.39 13.34 29.34
N ARG A 128 19.80 13.20 28.07
CA ARG A 128 20.01 14.30 27.13
C ARG A 128 18.75 14.67 26.33
N GLY A 129 17.62 14.05 26.63
CA GLY A 129 16.35 14.23 25.92
C GLY A 129 16.48 13.97 24.42
N TRP A 130 15.90 14.83 23.60
CA TRP A 130 15.95 14.72 22.14
C TRP A 130 17.37 14.79 21.56
N SER A 131 18.32 15.41 22.26
CA SER A 131 19.73 15.46 21.87
C SER A 131 20.52 14.21 22.24
N THR A 132 19.84 13.14 22.69
CA THR A 132 20.46 11.84 22.96
C THR A 132 20.91 11.21 21.65
N PRO A 133 22.20 10.87 21.49
CA PRO A 133 22.68 10.13 20.32
C PRO A 133 22.10 8.72 20.30
N ILE A 134 21.58 8.27 19.16
CA ILE A 134 20.94 6.94 19.06
C ILE A 134 21.96 5.83 19.39
N SER A 135 23.21 6.00 18.96
CA SER A 135 24.30 5.09 19.28
C SER A 135 24.66 5.01 20.77
N SER A 136 24.18 5.92 21.62
CA SER A 136 24.31 5.74 23.08
C SER A 136 23.31 4.72 23.65
N ILE A 137 22.30 4.35 22.87
CA ILE A 137 21.23 3.42 23.24
C ILE A 137 21.37 2.09 22.47
N LEU A 138 21.66 2.17 21.16
CA LEU A 138 21.59 1.04 20.22
C LEU A 138 22.89 0.89 19.38
N ARG A 139 24.07 1.10 19.97
CA ARG A 139 25.35 1.13 19.22
C ARG A 139 25.60 -0.11 18.37
N ASP A 140 25.27 -1.29 18.91
CA ASP A 140 25.60 -2.57 18.27
C ASP A 140 24.61 -2.92 17.14
N ASP A 141 23.47 -2.25 17.10
CA ASP A 141 22.35 -2.58 16.21
C ASP A 141 21.99 -1.49 15.22
N PHE A 142 22.31 -0.22 15.49
CA PHE A 142 22.01 0.93 14.65
C PHE A 142 23.27 1.73 14.28
N LEU A 143 23.62 1.66 13.01
CA LEU A 143 24.80 2.11 12.29
C LEU A 143 24.34 2.75 10.98
N LEU A 144 25.01 3.80 10.60
CA LEU A 144 24.72 4.55 9.39
C LEU A 144 25.87 4.43 8.40
N GLN A 145 25.81 5.19 7.31
CA GLN A 145 26.77 5.09 6.21
C GLN A 145 28.23 5.29 6.63
N ASP A 146 28.46 5.99 7.73
CA ASP A 146 29.77 6.27 8.28
C ASP A 146 29.73 6.36 9.82
N GLU A 147 30.91 6.23 10.44
CA GLU A 147 31.06 6.24 11.89
C GLU A 147 30.70 7.61 12.50
N TRP A 148 30.91 8.71 11.77
CA TRP A 148 30.56 10.04 12.28
C TRP A 148 29.04 10.16 12.37
N ALA A 149 28.30 9.82 11.33
CA ALA A 149 26.84 9.82 11.32
C ALA A 149 26.27 8.90 12.41
N THR A 150 26.81 7.69 12.52
CA THR A 150 26.44 6.72 13.56
C THR A 150 26.62 7.29 14.97
N SER A 151 27.76 7.93 15.22
CA SER A 151 28.09 8.46 16.55
C SER A 151 27.41 9.79 16.90
N HIS A 152 26.89 10.54 15.91
CA HIS A 152 26.39 11.90 16.13
C HIS A 152 24.88 12.08 15.91
N ILE A 153 24.21 11.18 15.18
CA ILE A 153 22.75 11.32 14.95
C ILE A 153 21.96 11.14 16.24
N THR A 154 21.03 12.07 16.44
CA THR A 154 20.21 12.17 17.65
C THR A 154 18.79 11.67 17.42
N LEU A 155 18.05 11.49 18.53
CA LEU A 155 16.61 11.22 18.48
C LEU A 155 15.85 12.35 17.74
N ASP A 156 16.28 13.60 17.88
CA ASP A 156 15.73 14.75 17.13
C ASP A 156 15.94 14.61 15.62
N ASP A 157 17.16 14.22 15.21
CA ASP A 157 17.46 14.04 13.79
C ASP A 157 16.61 12.89 13.19
N ALA A 158 16.39 11.81 13.94
CA ALA A 158 15.51 10.72 13.52
C ALA A 158 14.04 11.15 13.42
N ALA A 159 13.50 11.82 14.45
CA ALA A 159 12.12 12.29 14.45
C ALA A 159 11.85 13.36 13.37
N SER A 160 12.88 14.12 13.02
CA SER A 160 12.80 15.20 12.02
C SER A 160 13.22 14.77 10.60
N HIS A 161 13.43 13.48 10.34
CA HIS A 161 13.85 12.96 9.03
C HIS A 161 15.18 13.55 8.50
N ARG A 162 16.15 13.80 9.38
CA ARG A 162 17.46 14.42 9.07
C ARG A 162 18.63 13.44 9.11
N THR A 163 18.36 12.14 9.23
CA THR A 163 19.40 11.11 9.34
C THR A 163 20.16 10.86 8.03
N GLY A 164 19.59 11.26 6.90
CA GLY A 164 20.14 10.95 5.57
C GLY A 164 19.88 9.51 5.11
N MET A 165 19.09 8.73 5.85
CA MET A 165 18.70 7.38 5.46
C MET A 165 17.73 7.40 4.28
N ALA A 166 17.96 6.53 3.30
CA ALA A 166 17.01 6.28 2.22
C ALA A 166 15.77 5.52 2.73
N ALA A 167 14.78 5.38 1.86
CA ALA A 167 13.64 4.50 2.09
C ALA A 167 14.13 3.07 2.40
N HIS A 168 13.53 2.46 3.41
CA HIS A 168 13.88 1.15 3.96
C HIS A 168 12.63 0.28 4.06
N ASP A 169 11.74 0.42 3.08
CA ASP A 169 10.44 -0.26 3.07
C ASP A 169 10.58 -1.79 3.14
N ASN A 170 11.70 -2.31 2.63
CA ASN A 170 12.03 -3.74 2.66
C ASN A 170 12.75 -4.19 3.95
N SER A 171 13.12 -3.31 4.88
CA SER A 171 13.74 -3.72 6.15
C SER A 171 12.73 -4.37 7.10
N TRP A 172 11.43 -4.21 6.82
CA TRP A 172 10.33 -4.77 7.60
C TRP A 172 10.07 -6.22 7.18
N HIS A 173 10.93 -7.13 7.62
CA HIS A 173 10.70 -8.57 7.44
C HIS A 173 9.86 -9.13 8.58
N ARG A 174 8.84 -9.92 8.25
CA ARG A 174 8.11 -10.74 9.25
C ARG A 174 8.87 -12.03 9.59
N GLU A 175 9.65 -12.52 8.64
CA GLU A 175 10.38 -13.78 8.70
C GLU A 175 11.73 -13.64 7.98
N ILE A 176 12.77 -14.22 8.55
CA ILE A 176 14.13 -14.29 8.00
C ILE A 176 14.56 -15.76 8.09
N ASN A 177 14.92 -16.36 6.96
CA ASN A 177 15.38 -17.76 6.86
C ASN A 177 14.47 -18.79 7.56
N GLY A 178 13.14 -18.71 7.39
CA GLY A 178 12.22 -19.66 8.01
C GLY A 178 11.81 -19.30 9.45
N SER A 179 12.36 -18.22 10.03
CA SER A 179 12.18 -17.86 11.43
C SER A 179 11.60 -16.46 11.58
N LYS A 180 10.67 -16.26 12.52
CA LYS A 180 10.07 -14.95 12.80
C LYS A 180 11.16 -13.91 13.13
N ALA A 181 11.17 -12.80 12.41
CA ALA A 181 12.15 -11.74 12.62
C ALA A 181 11.97 -11.08 13.99
N SER A 182 13.08 -10.82 14.69
CA SER A 182 13.09 -10.03 15.93
C SER A 182 13.14 -8.53 15.63
N LEU A 183 12.83 -7.70 16.64
CA LEU A 183 13.03 -6.25 16.53
C LEU A 183 14.49 -5.88 16.24
N GLN A 184 15.43 -6.63 16.81
CA GLN A 184 16.86 -6.43 16.58
C GLN A 184 17.23 -6.72 15.11
N ASP A 185 16.64 -7.75 14.52
CA ASP A 185 16.84 -8.07 13.10
C ASP A 185 16.30 -6.95 12.20
N ILE A 186 15.13 -6.40 12.51
CA ILE A 186 14.54 -5.27 11.77
C ILE A 186 15.43 -4.03 11.86
N VAL A 187 15.95 -3.71 13.05
CA VAL A 187 16.83 -2.54 13.26
C VAL A 187 18.16 -2.71 12.52
N ARG A 188 18.79 -3.89 12.61
CA ARG A 188 20.02 -4.19 11.84
C ARG A 188 19.76 -4.19 10.33
N GLY A 189 18.56 -4.57 9.92
CA GLY A 189 18.06 -4.47 8.55
C GLY A 189 17.93 -3.03 8.02
N LEU A 190 18.14 -2.00 8.85
CA LEU A 190 18.17 -0.60 8.42
C LEU A 190 19.54 -0.13 7.88
N HIS A 191 20.63 -0.90 8.05
CA HIS A 191 22.02 -0.53 7.68
C HIS A 191 22.31 -0.53 6.17
N VAL A 192 21.37 -0.08 5.38
CA VAL A 192 21.30 -0.50 4.00
C VAL A 192 21.83 0.56 3.06
N ASN A 193 23.16 0.67 2.98
CA ASN A 193 23.80 1.26 1.80
C ASN A 193 24.31 0.20 0.80
N GLN A 194 24.48 -1.05 1.25
CA GLN A 194 24.93 -2.16 0.41
C GLN A 194 23.78 -3.08 -0.02
N ILE A 195 22.91 -3.45 0.93
CA ILE A 195 21.77 -4.34 0.72
C ILE A 195 20.72 -3.76 -0.26
N LEU A 196 20.57 -2.44 -0.42
CA LEU A 196 19.59 -1.82 -1.34
C LEU A 196 20.10 -1.86 -2.79
N LYS A 197 21.41 -1.72 -3.01
CA LYS A 197 22.03 -1.85 -4.35
C LYS A 197 22.06 -3.30 -4.81
N GLU A 198 22.13 -4.24 -3.87
CA GLU A 198 22.04 -5.68 -4.12
C GLU A 198 20.57 -6.07 -4.36
N HIS A 199 19.63 -5.68 -3.49
CA HIS A 199 18.20 -5.92 -3.70
C HIS A 199 17.64 -5.29 -4.98
N ALA A 200 18.08 -4.09 -5.37
CA ALA A 200 17.65 -3.51 -6.64
C ALA A 200 18.17 -4.32 -7.85
N ARG A 201 19.37 -4.92 -7.73
CA ARG A 201 19.92 -5.84 -8.74
C ARG A 201 19.16 -7.18 -8.74
N ASP A 202 18.86 -7.71 -7.56
CA ASP A 202 18.11 -8.97 -7.40
C ASP A 202 16.68 -8.81 -7.92
N MET A 203 16.02 -7.69 -7.63
CA MET A 203 14.71 -7.34 -8.17
C MET A 203 14.72 -7.34 -9.70
N GLN A 204 15.72 -6.71 -10.31
CA GLN A 204 15.84 -6.69 -11.77
C GLN A 204 16.11 -8.09 -12.34
N CYS A 205 16.91 -8.92 -11.65
CA CYS A 205 17.17 -10.31 -12.01
C CYS A 205 15.88 -11.16 -11.94
N ASP A 206 15.10 -10.99 -10.88
CA ASP A 206 13.84 -11.69 -10.66
C ASP A 206 12.79 -11.28 -11.70
N ILE A 207 12.68 -10.00 -12.03
CA ILE A 207 11.79 -9.52 -13.10
C ILE A 207 12.11 -10.20 -14.44
N GLN A 208 13.41 -10.40 -14.74
CA GLN A 208 13.84 -11.11 -15.95
C GLN A 208 13.48 -12.60 -15.92
N LYS A 209 13.50 -13.21 -14.73
CA LYS A 209 13.17 -14.63 -14.49
C LYS A 209 11.71 -14.86 -14.03
N ALA A 210 10.85 -13.86 -14.16
CA ALA A 210 9.50 -13.89 -13.59
C ALA A 210 8.70 -15.14 -13.99
N ASP A 211 8.79 -15.56 -15.25
CA ASP A 211 8.07 -16.76 -15.74
C ASP A 211 8.60 -18.03 -15.05
N ASP A 212 9.91 -18.14 -14.80
CA ASP A 212 10.52 -19.31 -14.12
C ASP A 212 10.12 -19.34 -12.64
N ILE A 213 10.04 -18.15 -12.05
CA ILE A 213 9.70 -17.94 -10.64
C ILE A 213 8.20 -18.21 -10.38
N LEU A 214 7.33 -17.82 -11.32
CA LEU A 214 5.88 -17.99 -11.19
C LEU A 214 5.40 -19.37 -11.68
N PHE A 215 6.04 -19.89 -12.73
CA PHE A 215 5.63 -21.11 -13.42
C PHE A 215 6.82 -22.04 -13.63
N PRO A 216 7.41 -22.60 -12.55
CA PRO A 216 8.59 -23.45 -12.64
C PRO A 216 8.34 -24.74 -13.44
N GLU A 217 7.10 -25.24 -13.42
CA GLU A 217 6.67 -26.47 -14.09
C GLU A 217 6.17 -26.24 -15.54
N ARG A 218 6.40 -25.05 -16.12
CA ARG A 218 5.88 -24.74 -17.45
C ARG A 218 6.52 -25.62 -18.53
N PRO A 219 5.77 -26.02 -19.57
CA PRO A 219 6.32 -26.84 -20.63
C PRO A 219 7.41 -26.09 -21.41
N LYS A 220 8.42 -26.83 -21.89
CA LYS A 220 9.48 -26.29 -22.75
C LYS A 220 8.93 -25.62 -24.01
N TYR A 221 7.82 -26.14 -24.53
CA TYR A 221 7.09 -25.59 -25.66
C TYR A 221 5.72 -25.10 -25.17
N PRO A 222 5.51 -23.78 -25.07
CA PRO A 222 4.23 -23.20 -24.66
C PRO A 222 3.06 -23.71 -25.49
N TYR A 223 1.96 -24.08 -24.84
CA TYR A 223 0.69 -24.27 -25.54
C TYR A 223 0.14 -22.91 -25.94
N PRO A 224 -0.44 -22.76 -27.14
CA PRO A 224 -1.09 -21.51 -27.52
C PRO A 224 -2.26 -21.18 -26.55
N PRO A 225 -2.64 -19.90 -26.42
CA PRO A 225 -3.84 -19.54 -25.67
C PRO A 225 -5.07 -20.28 -26.19
N SER A 226 -6.01 -20.64 -25.29
CA SER A 226 -7.22 -21.37 -25.68
C SER A 226 -8.16 -20.56 -26.58
N VAL A 227 -7.96 -19.24 -26.66
CA VAL A 227 -8.72 -18.30 -27.52
C VAL A 227 -7.76 -17.36 -28.23
N ILE A 228 -8.23 -16.73 -29.32
CA ILE A 228 -7.44 -15.71 -30.02
C ILE A 228 -7.25 -14.46 -29.15
N LEU A 229 -6.15 -13.71 -29.33
CA LEU A 229 -5.82 -12.56 -28.47
C LEU A 229 -6.91 -11.48 -28.45
N SER A 230 -7.63 -11.26 -29.56
CA SER A 230 -8.74 -10.31 -29.61
C SER A 230 -9.92 -10.70 -28.72
N GLU A 231 -10.05 -11.97 -28.33
CA GLU A 231 -11.02 -12.41 -27.33
C GLU A 231 -10.55 -12.17 -25.91
N LEU A 232 -9.26 -11.90 -25.68
CA LEU A 232 -8.72 -11.54 -24.36
C LEU A 232 -8.82 -10.03 -24.08
N THR A 233 -9.04 -9.20 -25.10
CA THR A 233 -9.16 -7.74 -24.93
C THR A 233 -10.56 -7.33 -24.46
N GLY A 234 -10.66 -6.09 -23.99
CA GLY A 234 -11.90 -5.47 -23.51
C GLY A 234 -11.85 -5.14 -22.02
N PHE A 235 -13.02 -4.87 -21.45
CA PHE A 235 -13.13 -4.41 -20.07
C PHE A 235 -13.15 -5.56 -19.07
N TYR A 236 -12.44 -5.35 -17.96
CA TYR A 236 -12.40 -6.24 -16.82
C TYR A 236 -12.69 -5.43 -15.55
N SER A 237 -13.38 -6.00 -14.59
CA SER A 237 -13.73 -5.29 -13.35
C SER A 237 -13.73 -6.19 -12.12
N ASN A 238 -13.32 -5.61 -11.00
CA ASN A 238 -13.47 -6.16 -9.67
C ASN A 238 -13.95 -5.04 -8.73
N LEU A 239 -14.77 -5.36 -7.73
CA LEU A 239 -15.34 -4.34 -6.82
C LEU A 239 -14.27 -3.59 -6.02
N GLY A 240 -13.20 -4.26 -5.59
CA GLY A 240 -12.13 -3.64 -4.79
C GLY A 240 -11.02 -3.00 -5.62
N TYR A 241 -10.81 -3.51 -6.85
CA TYR A 241 -9.72 -3.04 -7.72
C TYR A 241 -10.23 -2.25 -8.93
N GLY A 242 -11.52 -1.93 -9.01
CA GLY A 242 -12.08 -1.12 -10.08
C GLY A 242 -12.12 -1.81 -11.45
N ARG A 243 -12.29 -1.00 -12.50
CA ARG A 243 -12.43 -1.43 -13.90
C ARG A 243 -11.23 -0.96 -14.71
N PHE A 244 -10.76 -1.79 -15.62
CA PHE A 244 -9.72 -1.43 -16.59
C PHE A 244 -10.04 -1.99 -17.98
N ASN A 245 -9.44 -1.39 -19.01
CA ASN A 245 -9.53 -1.88 -20.38
C ASN A 245 -8.22 -2.55 -20.79
N LEU A 246 -8.30 -3.78 -21.24
CA LEU A 246 -7.16 -4.53 -21.74
C LEU A 246 -7.10 -4.45 -23.27
N VAL A 247 -5.99 -3.96 -23.80
CA VAL A 247 -5.78 -3.75 -25.24
C VAL A 247 -4.56 -4.51 -25.74
N GLN A 248 -4.54 -4.77 -27.04
CA GLN A 248 -3.42 -5.40 -27.72
C GLN A 248 -2.37 -4.34 -28.10
N GLN A 249 -1.10 -4.58 -27.79
CA GLN A 249 0.01 -3.70 -28.17
C GLN A 249 1.24 -4.50 -28.60
N GLN A 250 2.04 -3.98 -29.53
CA GLN A 250 3.36 -4.55 -29.83
C GLN A 250 4.33 -4.29 -28.68
N LEU A 251 5.13 -5.30 -28.33
CA LEU A 251 6.08 -5.21 -27.21
C LEU A 251 7.11 -4.07 -27.41
N SER A 252 7.57 -3.90 -28.66
CA SER A 252 8.41 -2.79 -29.08
C SER A 252 8.19 -2.51 -30.57
N ALA A 253 8.66 -1.35 -31.07
CA ALA A 253 8.49 -0.96 -32.47
C ALA A 253 9.07 -1.97 -33.49
N ASN A 254 10.02 -2.81 -33.05
CA ASN A 254 10.73 -3.79 -33.88
C ASN A 254 10.44 -5.24 -33.47
N SER A 255 9.42 -5.50 -32.64
CA SER A 255 9.08 -6.85 -32.19
C SER A 255 7.77 -7.31 -32.83
N ASP A 256 7.76 -8.53 -33.34
CA ASP A 256 6.54 -9.23 -33.78
C ASP A 256 5.72 -9.77 -32.60
N GLN A 257 6.25 -9.66 -31.37
CA GLN A 257 5.59 -10.13 -30.17
C GLN A 257 4.54 -9.13 -29.70
N THR A 258 3.30 -9.58 -29.73
CA THR A 258 2.18 -8.88 -29.14
C THR A 258 2.09 -9.15 -27.64
N VAL A 259 1.80 -8.10 -26.87
CA VAL A 259 1.43 -8.16 -25.45
C VAL A 259 0.05 -7.56 -25.22
N LEU A 260 -0.55 -7.87 -24.06
CA LEU A 260 -1.77 -7.21 -23.60
C LEU A 260 -1.40 -6.14 -22.58
N VAL A 261 -2.01 -4.95 -22.69
CA VAL A 261 -1.68 -3.79 -21.86
C VAL A 261 -2.95 -3.18 -21.30
N ALA A 262 -2.92 -2.76 -20.04
CA ALA A 262 -3.97 -1.99 -19.41
C ALA A 262 -3.36 -0.79 -18.67
N ASP A 263 -3.76 0.42 -19.09
CA ASP A 263 -3.44 1.64 -18.37
C ASP A 263 -4.51 1.87 -17.30
N ARG A 264 -4.05 2.07 -16.06
CA ARG A 264 -4.88 2.26 -14.86
C ARG A 264 -4.51 3.60 -14.23
N THR A 265 -4.86 4.67 -14.91
CA THR A 265 -4.46 6.06 -14.58
C THR A 265 -5.40 6.73 -13.59
N GLU A 266 -6.58 6.14 -13.39
CA GLU A 266 -7.62 6.56 -12.45
C GLU A 266 -7.32 6.23 -10.99
N LEU A 267 -6.27 5.44 -10.74
CA LEU A 267 -5.84 5.08 -9.39
C LEU A 267 -4.98 6.17 -8.76
N LEU A 268 -4.98 6.24 -7.43
CA LEU A 268 -4.07 7.12 -6.67
C LEU A 268 -2.61 6.92 -7.08
N TRP A 269 -2.19 5.67 -7.28
CA TRP A 269 -0.92 5.32 -7.92
C TRP A 269 -1.19 4.81 -9.32
N ALA A 270 -1.16 5.74 -10.28
CA ALA A 270 -1.28 5.42 -11.69
C ALA A 270 -0.27 4.33 -12.08
N GLN A 271 -0.77 3.25 -12.68
CA GLN A 271 0.03 2.10 -13.06
C GLN A 271 -0.35 1.60 -14.45
N GLN A 272 0.60 0.94 -15.11
CA GLN A 272 0.37 0.18 -16.33
C GLN A 272 0.62 -1.29 -16.05
N TRP A 273 -0.33 -2.13 -16.44
CA TRP A 273 -0.20 -3.57 -16.44
C TRP A 273 0.16 -4.06 -17.84
N ARG A 274 1.14 -4.95 -17.94
CA ARG A 274 1.52 -5.64 -19.19
C ARG A 274 1.50 -7.14 -18.97
N LEU A 275 0.75 -7.88 -19.76
CA LEU A 275 0.68 -9.33 -19.68
C LEU A 275 1.49 -9.96 -20.81
N ARG A 276 2.37 -10.89 -20.44
CA ARG A 276 3.13 -11.74 -21.34
C ARG A 276 2.63 -13.18 -21.26
N HIS A 277 2.38 -13.80 -22.41
CA HIS A 277 1.87 -15.17 -22.47
C HIS A 277 2.95 -16.15 -22.00
N VAL A 278 2.55 -17.13 -21.18
CA VAL A 278 3.44 -18.18 -20.66
C VAL A 278 3.12 -19.51 -21.32
N SER A 279 1.90 -20.04 -21.12
CA SER A 279 1.43 -21.28 -21.75
C SER A 279 -0.07 -21.46 -21.49
N GLY A 280 -0.83 -21.88 -22.49
CA GLY A 280 -2.28 -22.04 -22.38
C GLY A 280 -2.94 -20.73 -21.91
N ASN A 281 -3.69 -20.80 -20.81
CA ASN A 281 -4.38 -19.64 -20.24
C ASN A 281 -3.55 -18.87 -19.20
N TYR A 282 -2.30 -19.26 -18.97
CA TYR A 282 -1.42 -18.65 -17.96
C TYR A 282 -0.53 -17.57 -18.57
N TRP A 283 -0.44 -16.46 -17.83
CA TRP A 283 0.25 -15.23 -18.22
C TRP A 283 1.04 -14.68 -17.03
N THR A 284 2.12 -13.98 -17.32
CA THR A 284 2.84 -13.15 -16.35
C THR A 284 2.35 -11.72 -16.50
N LEU A 285 1.83 -11.14 -15.42
CA LEU A 285 1.42 -9.75 -15.37
C LEU A 285 2.52 -8.90 -14.73
N TYR A 286 3.04 -7.94 -15.48
CA TYR A 286 4.00 -6.94 -15.01
C TYR A 286 3.27 -5.65 -14.67
N SER A 287 3.45 -5.17 -13.43
CA SER A 287 2.95 -3.86 -13.02
C SER A 287 4.08 -2.84 -12.96
N LYS A 288 3.86 -1.69 -13.59
CA LYS A 288 4.76 -0.54 -13.61
C LYS A 288 4.03 0.69 -13.11
N MET A 289 4.59 1.38 -12.11
CA MET A 289 4.10 2.69 -11.68
C MET A 289 4.46 3.77 -12.72
N LEU A 290 3.52 4.67 -13.02
CA LEU A 290 3.69 5.70 -14.06
C LEU A 290 4.27 7.02 -13.52
N LEU A 291 4.19 7.26 -12.21
CA LEU A 291 4.71 8.47 -11.57
C LEU A 291 6.01 8.16 -10.78
N GLY A 292 7.08 8.91 -11.07
CA GLY A 292 8.21 9.11 -10.16
C GLY A 292 9.38 8.12 -10.22
N ILE A 293 9.18 6.85 -10.56
CA ILE A 293 10.28 5.86 -10.69
C ILE A 293 9.99 4.93 -11.87
N ASN A 294 10.78 5.03 -12.93
CA ASN A 294 10.53 4.41 -14.24
C ASN A 294 10.98 2.93 -14.31
N THR A 295 10.73 2.13 -13.27
CA THR A 295 11.05 0.69 -13.22
C THR A 295 9.78 -0.15 -13.15
N VAL A 296 9.78 -1.32 -13.81
CA VAL A 296 8.77 -2.35 -13.53
C VAL A 296 8.89 -2.65 -12.05
N THR A 297 7.80 -2.44 -11.31
CA THR A 297 7.84 -2.50 -9.85
C THR A 297 7.54 -3.90 -9.34
N ARG A 298 6.67 -4.66 -10.03
CA ARG A 298 6.19 -5.97 -9.56
C ARG A 298 5.77 -6.90 -10.71
N PHE A 299 5.72 -8.20 -10.45
CA PHE A 299 5.16 -9.20 -11.38
C PHE A 299 4.30 -10.22 -10.64
N TYR A 300 3.26 -10.71 -11.31
CA TYR A 300 2.23 -11.58 -10.75
C TYR A 300 1.85 -12.70 -11.70
N ALA A 301 1.42 -13.84 -11.15
CA ALA A 301 0.82 -14.91 -11.93
C ALA A 301 -0.61 -14.53 -12.28
N ALA A 302 -0.99 -14.72 -13.54
CA ALA A 302 -2.32 -14.44 -14.02
C ALA A 302 -2.86 -15.59 -14.87
N GLU A 303 -4.17 -15.80 -14.82
CA GLU A 303 -4.86 -16.82 -15.61
C GLU A 303 -6.16 -16.25 -16.20
N PHE A 304 -6.34 -16.38 -17.51
CA PHE A 304 -7.64 -16.10 -18.12
C PHE A 304 -8.60 -17.26 -17.89
N LYS A 305 -9.73 -16.98 -17.25
CA LYS A 305 -10.78 -17.97 -17.02
C LYS A 305 -11.65 -18.05 -18.27
N ILE A 306 -11.82 -19.27 -18.78
CA ILE A 306 -12.64 -19.59 -19.95
C ILE A 306 -13.86 -20.37 -19.47
N GLY A 307 -15.06 -19.86 -19.76
CA GLY A 307 -16.32 -20.50 -19.40
C GLY A 307 -16.64 -21.71 -20.28
N VAL A 308 -17.63 -22.50 -19.87
CA VAL A 308 -18.10 -23.69 -20.60
C VAL A 308 -18.54 -23.41 -22.04
N SER A 309 -18.88 -22.15 -22.36
CA SER A 309 -19.22 -21.71 -23.72
C SER A 309 -18.00 -21.43 -24.60
N GLY A 310 -16.78 -21.64 -24.10
CA GLY A 310 -15.53 -21.26 -24.78
C GLY A 310 -15.20 -19.76 -24.73
N LYS A 311 -15.99 -18.95 -24.02
CA LYS A 311 -15.79 -17.49 -23.93
C LYS A 311 -15.00 -17.13 -22.68
N VAL A 312 -14.19 -16.08 -22.77
CA VAL A 312 -13.47 -15.51 -21.63
C VAL A 312 -14.45 -14.93 -20.62
N THR A 313 -14.39 -15.39 -19.37
CA THR A 313 -15.26 -14.95 -18.27
C THR A 313 -14.53 -14.01 -17.30
N GLY A 314 -13.20 -14.05 -17.26
CA GLY A 314 -12.43 -13.17 -16.39
C GLY A 314 -10.92 -13.35 -16.50
N LEU A 315 -10.20 -12.53 -15.75
CA LEU A 315 -8.77 -12.58 -15.54
C LEU A 315 -8.53 -12.72 -14.03
N GLU A 316 -7.97 -13.84 -13.62
CA GLU A 316 -7.56 -14.08 -12.24
C GLU A 316 -6.10 -13.68 -12.08
N VAL A 317 -5.75 -12.99 -11.00
CA VAL A 317 -4.38 -12.55 -10.70
C VAL A 317 -4.05 -12.88 -9.25
N SER A 318 -2.97 -13.63 -9.03
CA SER A 318 -2.46 -13.92 -7.69
C SER A 318 -1.54 -12.79 -7.23
N MET A 319 -2.09 -11.90 -6.40
CA MET A 319 -1.47 -10.65 -5.95
C MET A 319 -0.54 -10.89 -4.75
N TYR A 320 0.50 -11.68 -4.95
CA TYR A 320 1.57 -11.86 -3.96
C TYR A 320 2.74 -10.94 -4.28
N ASP A 321 2.96 -9.93 -3.44
CA ASP A 321 4.16 -9.11 -3.48
C ASP A 321 5.34 -9.83 -2.81
N ARG A 322 6.21 -10.40 -3.65
CA ARG A 322 7.43 -11.11 -3.25
C ARG A 322 8.47 -10.22 -2.56
N TYR A 323 8.43 -8.90 -2.76
CA TYR A 323 9.41 -7.98 -2.19
C TYR A 323 8.96 -7.46 -0.83
N GLY A 324 7.69 -7.11 -0.68
CA GLY A 324 7.10 -6.70 0.59
C GLY A 324 6.67 -7.88 1.48
N GLY A 325 6.66 -9.11 0.94
CA GLY A 325 6.12 -10.29 1.64
C GLY A 325 4.62 -10.14 1.94
N VAL A 326 3.90 -9.42 1.08
CA VAL A 326 2.47 -9.12 1.26
C VAL A 326 1.67 -10.01 0.32
N ASP A 327 0.81 -10.84 0.89
CA ASP A 327 -0.16 -11.62 0.13
C ASP A 327 -1.52 -10.93 0.17
N GLU A 328 -1.95 -10.37 -0.96
CA GLU A 328 -3.31 -9.83 -1.11
C GLU A 328 -4.32 -10.90 -1.53
N GLY A 329 -3.86 -12.14 -1.73
CA GLY A 329 -4.65 -13.25 -2.22
C GLY A 329 -4.82 -13.24 -3.74
N THR A 330 -5.81 -14.02 -4.19
CA THR A 330 -6.14 -14.15 -5.61
C THR A 330 -7.37 -13.33 -5.96
N VAL A 331 -7.22 -12.44 -6.92
CA VAL A 331 -8.25 -11.47 -7.34
C VAL A 331 -8.78 -11.85 -8.70
N LEU A 332 -10.09 -12.12 -8.78
CA LEU A 332 -10.78 -12.33 -10.04
C LEU A 332 -11.36 -11.01 -10.56
N PHE A 333 -10.94 -10.63 -11.77
CA PHE A 333 -11.54 -9.56 -12.54
C PHE A 333 -12.50 -10.15 -13.56
N HIS A 334 -13.79 -9.88 -13.40
CA HIS A 334 -14.81 -10.38 -14.32
C HIS A 334 -14.72 -9.63 -15.65
N LYS A 335 -14.82 -10.37 -16.76
CA LYS A 335 -14.92 -9.76 -18.08
C LYS A 335 -16.29 -9.10 -18.22
N VAL A 336 -16.29 -7.83 -18.61
CA VAL A 336 -17.51 -7.01 -18.76
C VAL A 336 -17.77 -6.81 -20.25
N GLY A 337 -19.04 -6.98 -20.67
CA GLY A 337 -19.47 -6.61 -22.02
C GLY A 337 -19.30 -5.11 -22.26
N GLY A 338 -18.95 -4.71 -23.49
CA GLY A 338 -18.68 -3.30 -23.82
C GLY A 338 -19.77 -2.34 -23.36
N ASN A 339 -19.34 -1.27 -22.66
CA ASN A 339 -20.12 -0.18 -22.06
C ASN A 339 -21.46 -0.56 -21.41
N THR A 340 -21.39 -0.90 -20.13
CA THR A 340 -22.44 -0.49 -19.19
C THR A 340 -21.78 0.42 -18.16
N ASP A 341 -21.68 1.69 -18.51
CA ASP A 341 -21.60 2.75 -17.51
C ASP A 341 -23.02 2.92 -16.98
N GLY A 342 -23.21 2.58 -15.71
CA GLY A 342 -24.46 2.71 -14.97
C GLY A 342 -24.13 2.99 -13.53
#